data_AF-A0A850DUV8-F1
#
_entry.id   AF-A0A850DUV8-F1
#
_cell.length_a   1.000
_cell.length_b   1.000
_cell.length_c   1.000
_cell.angle_alpha   90.00
_cell.angle_beta   90.00
_cell.angle_gamma   90.00
#
_symmetry.space_group_name_H-M   'P 1'
#
loop_
_entity.id
_entity.type
_entity.pdbx_description
1 polymer ?
#
loop_
_entity_poly.entity_id
_entity_poly.type
_entity_poly.pdbx_seq_one_letter_code
_entity_poly.pdbx_strand_id
1 'polypeptide(L)'
;MSAAEAHAALEVAREHRRNGHDYDAAQATALAQVHATLALADEQRTANLIAAFERDAISAPAANCTTAERHAYWNGIADTITQRLGLA
;
A
#
# COMPACT_ATOMS: atom_id res chain seq x y z
N MET A 1 0.11 -8.37 -3.80
CA MET A 1 -0.40 -8.86 -5.11
C MET A 1 0.06 -7.88 -6.15
N SER A 2 0.67 -8.34 -7.23
CA SER A 2 1.50 -7.48 -8.09
C SER A 2 0.93 -7.31 -9.49
N ALA A 3 1.29 -6.20 -10.16
CA ALA A 3 1.02 -5.98 -11.57
C ALA A 3 1.50 -7.15 -12.47
N ALA A 4 2.50 -7.92 -12.03
CA ALA A 4 2.97 -9.10 -12.74
C ALA A 4 1.89 -10.20 -12.84
N GLU A 5 1.05 -10.37 -11.81
CA GLU A 5 -0.06 -11.33 -11.81
C GLU A 5 -1.15 -10.91 -12.80
N ALA A 6 -1.41 -9.61 -12.90
CA ALA A 6 -2.32 -9.06 -13.92
C ALA A 6 -1.80 -9.29 -15.34
N HIS A 7 -0.50 -9.07 -15.57
CA HIS A 7 0.14 -9.35 -16.86
C HIS A 7 0.12 -10.83 -17.21
N ALA A 8 0.43 -11.72 -16.27
CA ALA A 8 0.38 -13.16 -16.49
C ALA A 8 -1.04 -13.62 -16.89
N ALA A 9 -2.07 -13.12 -16.21
CA ALA A 9 -3.47 -13.41 -16.55
C ALA A 9 -3.87 -12.90 -17.95
N LEU A 10 -3.33 -11.76 -18.40
CA LEU A 10 -3.54 -11.27 -19.77
C LEU A 10 -2.87 -12.15 -20.82
N GLU A 11 -1.68 -12.70 -20.56
CA GLU A 11 -1.03 -13.63 -21.48
C GLU A 11 -1.84 -14.93 -21.62
N VAL A 12 -2.36 -15.45 -20.50
CA VAL A 12 -3.28 -16.59 -20.51
C VAL A 12 -4.56 -16.27 -21.30
N ALA A 13 -5.15 -15.08 -21.11
CA ALA A 13 -6.31 -14.66 -21.87
C ALA A 13 -6.05 -14.56 -23.38
N ARG A 14 -4.85 -14.10 -23.78
CA ARG A 14 -4.42 -14.03 -25.18
C ARG A 14 -4.23 -15.42 -25.78
N GLU A 15 -3.70 -16.37 -25.01
CA GLU A 15 -3.57 -17.77 -25.42
C GLU A 15 -4.94 -18.42 -25.64
N HIS A 16 -5.86 -18.31 -24.69
CA HIS A 16 -7.22 -18.84 -24.84
C HIS A 16 -7.94 -18.26 -26.05
N ARG A 17 -7.79 -16.95 -26.32
CA ARG A 17 -8.38 -16.31 -27.50
C ARG A 17 -7.80 -16.84 -28.82
N ARG A 18 -6.48 -17.08 -28.87
CA ARG A 18 -5.84 -17.70 -30.06
C ARG A 18 -6.35 -19.11 -30.32
N ASN A 19 -6.72 -19.83 -29.25
CA ASN A 19 -7.24 -21.19 -29.31
C ASN A 19 -8.78 -21.25 -29.48
N GLY A 20 -9.47 -20.10 -29.59
CA GLY A 20 -10.93 -20.04 -29.72
C GLY A 20 -11.72 -20.33 -28.44
N HIS A 21 -11.06 -20.32 -27.29
CA HIS A 21 -11.68 -20.55 -25.98
C HIS A 21 -12.17 -19.23 -25.40
N ASP A 22 -13.22 -18.65 -25.98
CA ASP A 22 -13.68 -17.29 -25.65
C ASP A 22 -14.14 -17.14 -24.19
N TYR A 23 -14.76 -18.18 -23.62
CA TYR A 23 -15.18 -18.19 -22.22
C TYR A 23 -13.97 -18.13 -21.27
N ASP A 24 -12.97 -18.98 -21.49
CA ASP A 24 -11.74 -19.02 -20.68
C ASP A 24 -10.95 -17.70 -20.82
N ALA A 25 -10.92 -17.13 -22.03
CA ALA A 25 -10.29 -15.84 -22.30
C ALA A 25 -10.98 -14.70 -21.53
N ALA A 26 -12.32 -14.72 -21.45
CA ALA A 26 -13.08 -13.74 -20.68
C ALA A 26 -12.81 -13.88 -19.18
N GLN A 27 -12.76 -15.11 -18.66
CA GLN A 27 -12.44 -15.38 -17.25
C GLN A 27 -11.03 -14.89 -16.88
N ALA A 28 -10.03 -15.20 -17.71
CA ALA A 28 -8.65 -14.75 -17.50
C ALA A 28 -8.53 -13.22 -17.59
N THR A 29 -9.31 -12.58 -18.46
CA THR A 29 -9.38 -11.10 -18.54
C THR A 29 -9.98 -10.49 -17.27
N ALA A 30 -11.06 -11.07 -16.73
CA ALA A 30 -11.65 -10.62 -15.48
C ALA A 30 -10.69 -10.76 -14.30
N LEU A 31 -9.94 -11.87 -14.25
CA LEU A 31 -8.91 -12.09 -13.24
C LEU A 31 -7.79 -11.03 -13.34
N ALA A 32 -7.33 -10.71 -14.54
CA ALA A 32 -6.35 -9.65 -14.76
C ALA A 32 -6.83 -8.28 -14.25
N GLN A 33 -8.11 -7.94 -14.46
CA GLN A 33 -8.70 -6.69 -13.96
C GLN A 33 -8.73 -6.62 -12.43
N VAL A 34 -9.03 -7.74 -11.76
CA VAL A 34 -9.00 -7.82 -10.30
C VAL A 34 -7.57 -7.60 -9.78
N HIS A 35 -6.58 -8.29 -10.34
CA HIS A 35 -5.18 -8.11 -9.94
C HIS A 35 -4.67 -6.68 -10.19
N ALA A 36 -5.05 -6.06 -11.32
CA ALA A 36 -4.68 -4.68 -11.62
C ALA A 36 -5.30 -3.69 -10.62
N THR A 37 -6.55 -3.89 -10.24
CA THR A 37 -7.25 -3.04 -9.25
C THR A 37 -6.63 -3.18 -7.87
N LEU A 38 -6.26 -4.41 -7.48
CA LEU A 38 -5.57 -4.68 -6.23
C LEU A 38 -4.18 -4.03 -6.19
N ALA A 39 -3.42 -4.10 -7.28
CA ALA A 39 -2.12 -3.44 -7.38
C ALA A 39 -2.26 -1.91 -7.21
N LEU A 40 -3.25 -1.29 -7.87
CA LEU A 40 -3.53 0.14 -7.72
C LEU A 40 -3.92 0.52 -6.28
N ALA A 41 -4.75 -0.29 -5.63
CA ALA A 41 -5.14 -0.06 -4.24
C ALA A 41 -3.94 -0.16 -3.28
N ASP A 42 -3.01 -1.08 -3.54
CA ASP A 42 -1.79 -1.26 -2.74
C ASP A 42 -0.78 -0.12 -2.95
N GLU A 43 -0.62 0.37 -4.19
CA GLU A 43 0.13 1.58 -4.49
C GLU A 43 -0.44 2.79 -3.76
N GLN A 44 -1.77 2.98 -3.81
CA GLN A 44 -2.43 4.08 -3.12
C GLN A 44 -2.29 3.96 -1.59
N ARG A 45 -2.40 2.75 -1.05
CA ARG A 45 -2.17 2.48 0.38
C ARG A 45 -0.74 2.88 0.77
N THR A 46 0.24 2.51 -0.05
CA THR A 46 1.65 2.84 0.18
C THR A 46 1.88 4.35 0.12
N ALA A 47 1.33 5.03 -0.89
CA ALA A 47 1.39 6.49 -1.00
C ALA A 47 0.75 7.19 0.20
N ASN A 48 -0.40 6.70 0.67
CA ASN A 48 -1.07 7.24 1.86
C ASN A 48 -0.24 7.04 3.13
N LEU A 49 0.43 5.90 3.28
CA LEU A 49 1.32 5.65 4.40
C LEU A 49 2.53 6.58 4.36
N ILE A 50 3.17 6.75 3.20
CA ILE A 50 4.28 7.70 3.02
C ILE A 50 3.83 9.11 3.39
N ALA A 51 2.70 9.58 2.84
CA ALA A 51 2.16 10.91 3.13
C ALA A 51 1.81 11.09 4.61
N ALA A 52 1.30 10.04 5.28
CA ALA A 52 1.06 10.08 6.72
C ALA A 52 2.37 10.21 7.51
N PHE A 53 3.42 9.47 7.15
CA PHE A 53 4.73 9.58 7.78
C PHE A 53 5.44 10.89 7.48
N GLU A 54 5.31 11.46 6.27
CA GLU A 54 5.86 12.77 5.93
C GLU A 54 5.11 13.90 6.67
N ARG A 55 3.80 13.79 6.84
CA ARG A 55 3.00 14.73 7.63
C ARG A 55 3.29 14.61 9.13
N ASP A 56 3.51 13.38 9.60
CA ASP A 56 3.96 13.05 10.95
C ASP A 56 5.48 13.05 11.07
N ALA A 57 6.20 13.66 10.12
CA ALA A 57 7.59 14.08 10.32
C ALA A 57 7.56 15.24 11.32
N ILE A 58 7.22 14.87 12.56
CA ILE A 58 7.40 15.68 13.74
C ILE A 58 8.89 15.99 13.72
N SER A 59 9.20 17.27 13.78
CA SER A 59 10.58 17.74 13.67
C SER A 59 11.37 17.05 14.76
N ALA A 60 12.27 16.13 14.39
CA ALA A 60 13.10 15.41 15.34
C ALA A 60 13.72 16.43 16.29
N PRO A 61 13.74 16.16 17.61
CA PRO A 61 14.18 17.15 18.56
C PRO A 61 15.63 17.51 18.23
N ALA A 62 15.92 18.81 18.20
CA ALA A 62 17.21 19.34 17.75
C ALA A 62 18.36 18.64 18.50
N ALA A 63 19.53 18.52 17.86
CA ALA A 63 20.67 17.77 18.40
C ALA A 63 21.10 18.22 19.82
N ASN A 64 20.76 19.45 20.19
CA ASN A 64 21.04 20.08 21.49
C ASN A 64 19.89 19.98 22.52
N CYS A 65 18.84 19.20 22.28
CA CYS A 65 17.80 18.97 23.29
C CYS A 65 18.30 18.12 24.47
N THR A 66 17.75 18.39 25.64
CA THR A 66 17.98 17.58 26.85
C THR A 66 17.34 16.20 26.72
N THR A 67 17.80 15.24 27.52
CA THR A 67 17.23 13.89 27.57
C THR A 67 15.75 13.90 27.93
N ALA A 68 15.32 14.79 28.83
CA ALA A 68 13.93 14.91 29.25
C ALA A 68 13.01 15.40 28.12
N GLU A 69 13.45 16.42 27.36
CA GLU A 69 12.71 16.93 26.20
C GLU A 69 12.59 15.88 25.10
N ARG A 70 13.66 15.12 24.86
CA ARG A 70 13.66 14.00 23.91
C ARG A 70 12.69 12.90 24.33
N HIS A 71 12.62 12.60 25.63
CA HIS A 71 11.70 11.59 26.17
C HIS A 71 10.24 12.04 26.05
N ALA A 72 9.94 13.29 26.40
CA ALA A 72 8.61 13.87 26.24
C ALA A 72 8.14 13.87 24.78
N TYR A 73 9.05 14.18 23.86
CA TYR A 73 8.81 14.10 22.43
C TYR A 73 8.38 12.69 22.00
N TRP A 74 9.18 11.66 22.29
CA TRP A 74 8.88 10.29 21.87
C TRP A 74 7.62 9.71 22.53
N ASN A 75 7.35 10.08 23.79
CA ASN A 75 6.11 9.71 24.47
C ASN A 75 4.88 10.33 23.78
N GLY A 76 4.95 11.62 23.42
CA GLY A 76 3.87 12.27 22.67
C GLY A 76 3.61 11.64 21.29
N ILE A 77 4.66 11.14 20.62
CA ILE A 77 4.51 10.37 19.38
C ILE A 77 3.77 9.06 19.63
N ALA A 78 4.19 8.30 20.65
CA ALA A 78 3.57 7.03 21.00
C ALA A 78 2.08 7.21 21.33
N ASP A 79 1.72 8.24 22.10
CA ASP A 79 0.33 8.56 22.45
C ASP A 79 -0.50 8.91 21.21
N THR A 80 0.06 9.73 20.31
CA THR A 80 -0.62 10.14 19.07
C THR A 80 -0.87 8.96 18.15
N ILE A 81 0.10 8.05 18.01
CA ILE A 81 -0.05 6.81 17.24
C ILE A 81 -1.11 5.91 17.88
N THR A 82 -1.09 5.76 19.20
CA THR A 82 -2.04 4.92 19.94
C THR A 82 -3.48 5.39 19.78
N GLN A 83 -3.73 6.71 19.86
CA GLN A 83 -5.06 7.28 19.61
C GLN A 83 -5.53 7.08 18.17
N ARG A 84 -4.65 7.27 17.18
CA ARG A 84 -5.03 7.16 15.75
C ARG A 84 -5.29 5.72 15.32
N LEU A 85 -4.61 4.75 15.96
CA LEU A 85 -4.83 3.33 15.72
C LEU A 85 -6.01 2.76 16.53
N GLY A 86 -6.63 3.55 17.42
CA GLY A 86 -7.73 3.10 18.26
C GLY A 86 -7.32 2.04 19.29
N LEU A 87 -6.07 2.08 19.76
CA LEU A 87 -5.49 1.11 20.70
C LEU A 87 -5.56 1.57 22.17
N ALA A 88 -6.32 2.62 22.45
CA ALA A 88 -6.48 3.24 23.77
C ALA A 88 -7.55 2.56 24.63
#